data_AF-A0A7S2IYZ4-F1
#
_entry.id   AF-A0A7S2IYZ4-F1
#
_cell.length_a   1.000
_cell.length_b   1.000
_cell.length_c   1.000
_cell.angle_alpha   90.00
_cell.angle_beta   90.00
_cell.angle_gamma   90.00
#
_symmetry.space_group_name_H-M   'P 1'
#
loop_
_entity.id
_entity.type
_entity.pdbx_description
1 polymer ?
#
loop_
_entity_poly.entity_id
_entity_poly.type
_entity_poly.pdbx_seq_one_letter_code
_entity_poly.pdbx_strand_id
1 'polypeptide(L)'
;PSEFLEFDDWPPPDVSERALFVRSPCPPGGRLGALGTMPPSSGQGGLLRYTYDPRNPTTYAGAGWLNMRKDGPRSQRDVEMRSDVLVLTSEPFEHSFDVVGNVRATLFMRCSAPECDVVARLCVVRKP
;
A
#
# COMPACT_ATOMS: atom_id res chain seq x y z
N PRO A 1 -2.68 -22.27 -3.24
CA PRO A 1 -3.98 -22.64 -3.83
C PRO A 1 -5.02 -21.64 -3.32
N SER A 2 -6.05 -21.32 -4.09
CA SER A 2 -7.19 -20.58 -3.56
C SER A 2 -8.12 -21.57 -2.85
N GLU A 3 -8.22 -21.46 -1.54
CA GLU A 3 -9.07 -22.31 -0.69
C GLU A 3 -10.03 -21.46 0.14
N PHE A 4 -11.10 -22.10 0.63
CA PHE A 4 -12.04 -21.46 1.54
C PHE A 4 -11.50 -21.57 2.97
N LEU A 5 -11.51 -20.44 3.69
CA LEU A 5 -11.24 -20.39 5.12
C LEU A 5 -12.56 -20.11 5.85
N GLU A 6 -12.86 -20.89 6.87
CA GLU A 6 -14.08 -20.76 7.68
C GLU A 6 -13.76 -20.13 9.04
N PHE A 7 -14.59 -19.18 9.46
CA PHE A 7 -14.45 -18.46 10.72
C PHE A 7 -15.84 -18.23 11.32
N ASP A 8 -15.93 -18.29 12.66
CA ASP A 8 -17.19 -18.10 13.39
C ASP A 8 -17.60 -16.63 13.56
N ASP A 9 -16.68 -15.69 13.39
CA ASP A 9 -16.91 -14.24 13.56
C ASP A 9 -16.03 -13.39 12.64
N TRP A 10 -16.36 -12.10 12.51
CA TRP A 10 -15.62 -11.12 11.74
C TRP A 10 -15.29 -9.84 12.53
N PRO A 11 -14.01 -9.39 12.55
CA PRO A 11 -12.82 -10.10 12.07
C PRO A 11 -12.58 -11.40 12.85
N PRO A 12 -11.88 -12.40 12.30
CA PRO A 12 -11.68 -13.64 13.03
C PRO A 12 -10.94 -13.41 14.35
N PRO A 13 -11.35 -14.05 15.46
CA PRO A 13 -10.85 -13.70 16.81
C PRO A 13 -9.36 -13.99 17.00
N ASP A 14 -8.82 -14.98 16.29
CA ASP A 14 -7.43 -15.45 16.43
C ASP A 14 -6.44 -14.82 15.41
N VAL A 15 -6.77 -13.67 14.84
CA VAL A 15 -5.85 -12.95 13.94
C VAL A 15 -4.94 -11.98 14.73
N SER A 16 -3.66 -11.96 14.38
CA SER A 16 -2.71 -10.99 14.91
C SER A 16 -2.56 -9.81 13.95
N GLU A 17 -2.67 -8.58 14.47
CA GLU A 17 -2.36 -7.39 13.68
C GLU A 17 -0.87 -7.37 13.32
N ARG A 18 -0.58 -7.12 12.03
CA ARG A 18 0.78 -6.97 11.53
C ARG A 18 0.96 -5.57 10.95
N ALA A 19 1.75 -4.76 11.65
CA ALA A 19 2.14 -3.44 11.17
C ALA A 19 3.36 -3.52 10.25
N LEU A 20 3.30 -2.78 9.15
CA LEU A 20 4.42 -2.50 8.27
C LEU A 20 4.70 -0.99 8.29
N PHE A 21 5.90 -0.64 8.73
CA PHE A 21 6.37 0.74 8.86
C PHE A 21 7.30 1.08 7.69
N VAL A 22 7.27 2.36 7.29
CA VAL A 22 8.20 2.89 6.29
C VAL A 22 9.62 2.86 6.83
N ARG A 23 10.56 2.33 6.03
CA ARG A 23 11.98 2.17 6.37
C ARG A 23 12.83 3.28 5.76
N SER A 24 13.91 3.60 6.43
CA SER A 24 14.98 4.50 5.96
C SER A 24 16.26 3.70 5.70
N PRO A 25 17.14 4.10 4.76
CA PRO A 25 17.03 5.29 3.90
C PRO A 25 16.04 5.07 2.75
N CYS A 26 15.06 5.96 2.66
CA CYS A 26 14.41 6.26 1.38
C CYS A 26 15.30 7.29 0.67
N PRO A 27 15.47 7.23 -0.66
CA PRO A 27 16.08 8.32 -1.40
C PRO A 27 15.35 9.63 -1.05
N PRO A 28 16.06 10.70 -0.60
CA PRO A 28 15.41 11.95 -0.23
C PRO A 28 14.59 12.51 -1.39
N GLY A 29 13.28 12.71 -1.19
CA GLY A 29 12.39 13.18 -2.25
C GLY A 29 12.08 12.15 -3.34
N GLY A 30 12.53 10.91 -3.17
CA GLY A 30 12.17 9.79 -4.03
C GLY A 30 10.74 9.32 -3.79
N ARG A 31 10.20 8.63 -4.79
CA ARG A 31 8.87 8.01 -4.74
C ARG A 31 8.89 6.54 -4.31
N LEU A 32 10.07 5.94 -4.19
CA LEU A 32 10.26 4.55 -3.84
C LEU A 32 10.73 4.45 -2.39
N GLY A 33 10.10 3.57 -1.63
CA GLY A 33 10.49 3.28 -0.25
C GLY A 33 10.31 1.81 0.10
N ALA A 34 10.82 1.44 1.27
CA ALA A 34 10.73 0.07 1.79
C ALA A 34 9.78 0.00 2.99
N LEU A 35 9.18 -1.17 3.21
CA LEU A 35 8.39 -1.50 4.39
C LEU A 35 9.11 -2.51 5.27
N GLY A 36 8.96 -2.39 6.58
CA GLY A 36 9.50 -3.34 7.55
C GLY A 36 8.63 -3.44 8.80
N THR A 37 8.83 -4.48 9.60
CA THR A 37 8.00 -4.77 10.79
C THR A 37 8.45 -4.02 12.04
N MET A 38 9.68 -3.48 12.04
CA MET A 38 10.19 -2.69 13.15
C MET A 38 9.76 -1.23 13.01
N PRO A 39 9.23 -0.60 14.08
CA PRO A 39 8.95 0.82 14.07
C PRO A 39 10.24 1.62 13.86
N PRO A 40 10.18 2.79 13.19
CA PRO A 40 11.36 3.63 13.00
C PRO A 40 11.86 4.15 14.34
N SER A 41 13.18 4.20 14.51
CA SER A 41 13.81 4.88 15.65
C SER A 41 13.77 6.41 15.45
N SER A 42 13.85 7.15 16.56
CA SER A 42 13.84 8.62 16.53
C SER A 42 14.94 9.16 15.61
N GLY A 43 14.56 10.03 14.68
CA GLY A 43 15.49 10.62 13.70
C GLY A 43 15.79 9.77 12.46
N GLN A 44 15.25 8.54 12.36
CA GLN A 44 15.39 7.69 11.16
C GLN A 44 14.19 7.76 10.20
N GLY A 45 13.35 8.80 10.28
CA GLY A 45 12.25 9.02 9.34
C GLY A 45 12.75 9.58 8.01
N GLY A 46 12.67 8.79 6.93
CA GLY A 46 12.86 9.30 5.56
C GLY A 46 11.59 9.99 5.06
N LEU A 47 11.73 11.13 4.38
CA LEU A 47 10.61 11.82 3.74
C LEU A 47 10.47 11.36 2.28
N LEU A 48 9.31 10.79 1.96
CA LEU A 48 8.88 10.51 0.59
C LEU A 48 8.05 11.66 0.06
N ARG A 49 8.18 11.95 -1.24
CA ARG A 49 7.46 13.05 -1.89
C ARG A 49 7.03 12.64 -3.30
N TYR A 50 5.87 13.15 -3.69
CA TYR A 50 5.41 13.16 -5.07
C TYR A 50 4.67 14.47 -5.35
N THR A 51 4.37 14.72 -6.62
CA THR A 51 3.55 15.85 -7.06
C THR A 51 2.34 15.30 -7.79
N TYR A 52 1.16 15.75 -7.40
CA TYR A 52 -0.10 15.41 -8.04
C TYR A 52 -0.58 16.60 -8.89
N ASP A 53 -0.92 16.36 -10.16
CA ASP A 53 -1.57 17.34 -11.03
C ASP A 53 -3.03 16.91 -11.25
N PRO A 54 -4.03 17.65 -10.74
CA PRO A 54 -5.44 17.34 -10.95
C PRO A 54 -5.86 17.25 -12.43
N ARG A 55 -5.10 17.85 -13.35
CA ARG A 55 -5.35 17.78 -14.80
C ARG A 55 -4.78 16.50 -15.44
N ASN A 56 -3.99 15.74 -14.68
CA ASN A 56 -3.45 14.43 -15.06
C ASN A 56 -3.66 13.42 -13.91
N PRO A 57 -4.91 13.04 -13.60
CA PRO A 57 -5.22 12.21 -12.45
C PRO A 57 -4.59 10.81 -12.55
N THR A 58 -4.28 10.21 -11.40
CA THR A 58 -3.80 8.82 -11.34
C THR A 58 -4.89 7.88 -11.87
N THR A 59 -4.54 7.06 -12.86
CA THR A 59 -5.46 6.08 -13.43
C THR A 59 -5.73 4.95 -12.44
N TYR A 60 -6.98 4.49 -12.36
CA TYR A 60 -7.31 3.28 -11.59
C TYR A 60 -7.09 2.01 -12.44
N ALA A 61 -6.64 0.96 -11.77
CA ALA A 61 -6.59 -0.40 -12.32
C ALA A 61 -7.18 -1.38 -11.30
N GLY A 62 -8.22 -2.13 -11.67
CA GLY A 62 -8.89 -3.04 -10.72
C GLY A 62 -9.82 -2.32 -9.74
N ALA A 63 -10.23 -3.07 -8.72
CA ALA A 63 -11.18 -2.66 -7.69
C ALA A 63 -12.61 -2.39 -8.21
N GLY A 64 -13.55 -2.35 -7.27
CA GLY A 64 -14.97 -2.17 -7.56
C GLY A 64 -15.42 -0.75 -7.26
N TRP A 65 -15.91 -0.07 -8.29
CA TRP A 65 -17.31 0.35 -8.29
C TRP A 65 -17.73 0.76 -9.70
N LEU A 66 -18.80 0.14 -10.20
CA LEU A 66 -19.56 0.47 -11.43
C LEU A 66 -18.94 0.16 -12.81
N ASN A 67 -17.68 -0.28 -12.92
CA ASN A 67 -17.14 -0.78 -14.18
C ASN A 67 -16.88 -2.29 -14.17
N MET A 68 -17.89 -3.06 -14.58
CA MET A 68 -17.85 -4.53 -14.66
C MET A 68 -16.75 -5.10 -15.57
N ARG A 69 -16.06 -4.27 -16.38
CA ARG A 69 -14.95 -4.74 -17.23
C ARG A 69 -13.58 -4.67 -16.56
N LYS A 70 -13.47 -3.98 -15.42
CA LYS A 70 -12.20 -3.70 -14.72
C LYS A 70 -12.24 -4.10 -13.25
N ASP A 71 -13.17 -4.96 -12.87
CA ASP A 71 -13.30 -5.47 -11.52
C ASP A 71 -12.18 -6.46 -11.15
N GLY A 72 -12.09 -6.72 -9.85
CA GLY A 72 -11.20 -7.72 -9.27
C GLY A 72 -9.72 -7.33 -9.18
N PRO A 73 -8.85 -8.31 -8.85
CA PRO A 73 -7.41 -8.13 -8.78
C PRO A 73 -6.82 -7.81 -10.16
N ARG A 74 -6.02 -6.74 -10.25
CA ARG A 74 -5.33 -6.33 -11.47
C ARG A 74 -3.88 -5.97 -11.17
N SER A 75 -3.00 -6.20 -12.15
CA SER A 75 -1.62 -5.71 -12.11
C SER A 75 -1.59 -4.20 -11.91
N GLN A 76 -0.74 -3.74 -10.99
CA GLN A 76 -0.54 -2.33 -10.69
C GLN A 76 0.72 -1.74 -11.32
N ARG A 77 1.50 -2.56 -12.05
CA ARG A 77 2.82 -2.17 -12.59
C ARG A 77 2.77 -0.84 -13.37
N ASP A 78 1.76 -0.63 -14.20
CA ASP A 78 1.63 0.61 -14.98
C ASP A 78 1.32 1.83 -14.12
N VAL A 79 0.50 1.65 -13.07
CA VAL A 79 0.18 2.70 -12.10
C VAL A 79 1.41 3.02 -11.25
N GLU A 80 2.13 1.99 -10.79
CA GLU A 80 3.36 2.08 -10.00
C GLU A 80 4.53 2.75 -10.75
N MET A 81 4.48 2.82 -12.08
CA MET A 81 5.48 3.55 -12.87
C MET A 81 5.28 5.07 -12.86
N ARG A 82 4.09 5.56 -12.50
CA ARG A 82 3.80 6.99 -12.51
C ARG A 82 4.60 7.76 -11.45
N SER A 83 4.95 9.00 -11.76
CA SER A 83 5.70 9.90 -10.86
C SER A 83 4.88 10.43 -9.68
N ASP A 84 3.55 10.39 -9.80
CA ASP A 84 2.59 10.80 -8.76
C ASP A 84 2.18 9.66 -7.82
N VAL A 85 2.86 8.51 -7.89
CA VAL A 85 2.58 7.33 -7.06
C VAL A 85 3.81 6.97 -6.23
N LEU A 86 3.63 7.00 -4.90
CA LEU A 86 4.58 6.43 -3.95
C LEU A 86 4.44 4.91 -3.93
N VAL A 87 5.56 4.19 -4.05
CA VAL A 87 5.59 2.73 -4.01
C VAL A 87 6.42 2.28 -2.82
N LEU A 88 5.79 1.55 -1.92
CA LEU A 88 6.35 1.04 -0.68
C LEU A 88 6.30 -0.48 -0.72
N THR A 89 7.45 -1.13 -0.77
CA THR A 89 7.54 -2.60 -0.88
C THR A 89 8.32 -3.19 0.29
N SER A 90 7.81 -4.25 0.92
CA SER A 90 8.56 -4.96 1.96
C SER A 90 9.65 -5.83 1.33
N GLU A 91 10.58 -6.29 2.16
CA GLU A 91 11.36 -7.48 1.79
C GLU A 91 10.43 -8.68 1.56
N PRO A 92 10.83 -9.66 0.72
CA PRO A 92 10.09 -10.90 0.57
C PRO A 92 9.90 -11.60 1.91
N PHE A 93 8.68 -12.07 2.17
CA PHE A 93 8.40 -12.87 3.37
C PHE A 93 8.99 -14.27 3.25
N GLU A 94 9.59 -14.77 4.33
CA GLU A 94 10.18 -16.12 4.41
C GLU A 94 9.11 -17.22 4.38
N HIS A 95 7.91 -16.91 4.89
CA HIS A 95 6.78 -17.83 4.96
C HIS A 95 5.53 -17.16 4.41
N SER A 96 4.67 -17.95 3.76
CA SER A 96 3.33 -17.52 3.36
C SER A 96 2.42 -17.38 4.58
N PHE A 97 1.49 -16.43 4.53
CA PHE A 97 0.46 -16.22 5.54
C PHE A 97 -0.77 -15.60 4.90
N ASP A 98 -1.92 -15.79 5.53
CA ASP A 98 -3.18 -15.18 5.12
C ASP A 98 -3.36 -13.80 5.75
N VAL A 99 -3.94 -12.88 4.97
CA VAL A 99 -4.33 -11.55 5.44
C VAL A 99 -5.84 -11.50 5.44
N VAL A 100 -6.44 -11.68 6.61
CA VAL A 100 -7.89 -11.74 6.81
C VAL A 100 -8.29 -10.68 7.83
N GLY A 101 -9.27 -9.85 7.47
CA GLY A 101 -9.78 -8.79 8.33
C GLY A 101 -9.62 -7.40 7.72
N ASN A 102 -9.65 -6.39 8.59
CA ASN A 102 -9.64 -4.99 8.18
C ASN A 102 -8.22 -4.52 7.86
N VAL A 103 -8.04 -3.90 6.69
CA VAL A 103 -6.78 -3.26 6.31
C VAL A 103 -6.84 -1.77 6.62
N ARG A 104 -5.81 -1.24 7.28
CA ARG A 104 -5.71 0.18 7.64
C ARG A 104 -4.38 0.76 7.17
N ALA A 105 -4.39 2.04 6.84
CA ALA A 105 -3.19 2.82 6.58
C ALA A 105 -3.21 4.07 7.46
N THR A 106 -2.17 4.23 8.27
CA THR A 106 -1.96 5.43 9.10
C THR A 106 -0.92 6.31 8.41
N LEU A 107 -1.32 7.49 7.95
CA LEU A 107 -0.46 8.37 7.16
C LEU A 107 -0.14 9.65 7.95
N PHE A 108 1.15 9.94 8.07
CA PHE A 108 1.65 11.24 8.54
C PHE A 108 2.13 12.01 7.34
N MET A 109 1.35 12.99 6.89
CA MET A 109 1.60 13.68 5.61
C MET A 109 1.47 15.19 5.73
N ARG A 110 2.07 15.88 4.77
CA ARG A 110 1.88 17.31 4.53
C ARG A 110 1.50 17.51 3.08
N CYS A 111 0.45 18.26 2.83
CA CYS A 111 0.06 18.72 1.50
C CYS A 111 0.41 20.20 1.33
N SER A 112 0.76 20.61 0.11
CA SER A 112 0.92 22.03 -0.23
C SER A 112 -0.41 22.68 -0.64
N ALA A 113 -1.42 21.88 -1.00
CA ALA A 113 -2.76 22.37 -1.29
C ALA A 113 -3.59 22.46 0.02
N PRO A 114 -4.60 23.34 0.07
CA PRO A 114 -5.51 23.42 1.22
C PRO A 114 -6.27 22.12 1.50
N GLU A 115 -6.61 21.39 0.43
CA GLU A 115 -7.34 20.13 0.48
C GLU A 115 -6.69 19.12 -0.47
N CYS A 116 -6.70 17.84 -0.09
CA CYS A 116 -6.24 16.75 -0.94
C CYS A 116 -6.87 15.43 -0.53
N ASP A 117 -7.04 14.56 -1.52
CA ASP A 117 -7.39 13.16 -1.32
C ASP A 117 -6.13 12.29 -1.37
N VAL A 118 -6.09 11.24 -0.56
CA VAL A 118 -5.05 10.22 -0.63
C VAL A 118 -5.69 8.84 -0.70
N VAL A 119 -5.17 8.04 -1.62
CA VAL A 119 -5.57 6.63 -1.78
C VAL A 119 -4.39 5.76 -1.40
N ALA A 120 -4.59 4.88 -0.41
CA ALA A 120 -3.66 3.81 -0.07
C ALA A 120 -4.16 2.50 -0.68
N ARG A 121 -3.23 1.70 -1.22
CA ARG A 121 -3.54 0.41 -1.84
C ARG A 121 -2.57 -0.65 -1.35
N LEU A 122 -3.10 -1.74 -0.82
CA LEU A 122 -2.32 -2.92 -0.51
C LEU A 122 -2.19 -3.80 -1.77
N CYS A 123 -0.96 -4.14 -2.15
CA CYS A 123 -0.67 -4.98 -3.30
C CYS A 123 0.14 -6.21 -2.86
N VAL A 124 -0.20 -7.38 -3.43
CA VAL A 124 0.61 -8.58 -3.28
C VAL A 124 1.64 -8.61 -4.41
N VAL A 125 2.91 -8.42 -4.06
CA VAL A 125 4.02 -8.54 -5.02
C VAL A 125 4.44 -9.99 -5.10
N ARG A 126 4.44 -10.54 -6.32
CA ARG A 126 4.88 -11.91 -6.60
C ARG A 126 6.22 -11.86 -7.33
N LYS A 127 7.09 -12.85 -7.07
CA LYS A 127 8.27 -13.07 -7.90
C LYS A 127 7.82 -13.28 -9.36
N PRO A 128 8.58 -12.78 -10.35
CA PRO A 128 8.27 -12.97 -11.75
C PRO A 128 8.21 -14.45 -12.14
#